data_AF-A0AAF0ZFT0-F1
#
_entry.id   AF-A0AAF0ZFT0-F1
#
_cell.length_a   1.000
_cell.length_b   1.000
_cell.length_c   1.000
_cell.angle_alpha   90.00
_cell.angle_beta   90.00
_cell.angle_gamma   90.00
#
_symmetry.space_group_name_H-M   'P 1'
#
loop_
_entity.id
_entity.type
_entity.pdbx_description
1 polymer ?
#
loop_
_entity_poly.entity_id
_entity_poly.type
_entity_poly.pdbx_seq_one_letter_code
_entity_poly.pdbx_strand_id
1 'polypeptide(L)'
;MFLDSLRGDSLSSSKTDTNVLYHPGKANVVVDALSRLSMGSAAHVEEERKELANDVHRLARLGVLLMNISDDGVTVQNGSESSLVAEVKKRQDSNPILLQLKGAVQ
;
A
#
# COMPACT_ATOMS: atom_id res chain seq x y z
N MET A 1 48.82 17.64 -50.37
CA MET A 1 50.25 17.51 -50.01
C MET A 1 50.53 18.55 -48.93
N PHE A 2 51.28 18.19 -47.89
CA PHE A 2 51.72 19.02 -46.74
C PHE A 2 50.66 19.37 -45.67
N LEU A 3 50.91 19.39 -44.35
CA LEU A 3 51.93 18.82 -43.45
C LEU A 3 51.42 19.01 -41.99
N ASP A 4 51.86 18.11 -41.09
CA ASP A 4 52.22 18.28 -39.67
C ASP A 4 51.26 18.65 -38.51
N SER A 5 51.26 17.73 -37.53
CA SER A 5 51.68 17.91 -36.11
C SER A 5 50.90 18.79 -35.15
N LEU A 6 50.17 18.16 -34.22
CA LEU A 6 49.89 18.66 -32.86
C LEU A 6 49.91 17.44 -31.91
N ARG A 7 51.03 17.13 -31.28
CA ARG A 7 51.51 17.68 -29.99
C ARG A 7 50.37 17.72 -28.96
N GLY A 8 50.42 16.76 -28.04
CA GLY A 8 49.37 16.51 -27.07
C GLY A 8 49.24 17.61 -26.01
N ASP A 9 48.08 17.62 -25.38
CA ASP A 9 47.91 18.15 -24.03
C ASP A 9 46.91 17.30 -23.26
N SER A 10 47.26 17.12 -22.00
CA SER A 10 46.70 16.24 -20.99
C SER A 10 45.22 16.53 -20.69
N LEU A 11 44.36 15.51 -20.74
CA LEU A 11 43.16 15.47 -19.91
C LEU A 11 43.26 14.31 -18.92
N SER A 12 43.61 14.70 -17.69
CA SER A 12 43.39 13.97 -16.46
C SER A 12 41.89 13.69 -16.29
N SER A 13 41.39 12.59 -16.86
CA SER A 13 40.16 11.98 -16.37
C SER A 13 40.60 10.93 -15.37
N SER A 14 40.53 11.29 -14.08
CA SER A 14 40.73 10.37 -12.98
C SER A 14 39.93 9.12 -13.25
N LYS A 15 40.63 8.03 -13.59
CA LYS A 15 40.13 6.67 -13.48
C LYS A 15 39.46 6.58 -12.13
N THR A 16 38.13 6.57 -12.11
CA THR A 16 37.42 5.91 -11.04
C THR A 16 37.84 4.45 -11.15
N ASP A 17 38.80 4.07 -10.30
CA ASP A 17 39.17 2.69 -10.01
C ASP A 17 37.97 2.00 -9.35
N THR A 18 36.91 1.78 -10.12
CA THR A 18 35.88 0.79 -9.86
C THR A 18 36.08 -0.32 -10.87
N ASN A 19 37.27 -0.92 -10.82
CA ASN A 19 37.48 -2.29 -11.30
C ASN A 19 36.68 -3.22 -10.38
N VAL A 20 35.35 -3.23 -10.52
CA VAL A 20 34.51 -4.29 -9.98
C VAL A 20 34.81 -5.51 -10.82
N LEU A 21 35.89 -6.22 -10.44
CA LEU A 21 36.31 -7.47 -11.04
C LEU A 21 35.12 -8.43 -10.99
N TYR A 22 34.49 -8.66 -12.14
CA TYR A 22 33.31 -9.52 -12.24
C TYR A 22 33.73 -10.95 -11.92
N HIS A 23 33.34 -11.42 -10.75
CA HIS A 23 33.51 -12.81 -10.33
C HIS A 23 32.16 -13.51 -10.39
N PRO A 24 31.90 -14.37 -11.39
CA PRO A 24 30.65 -15.11 -11.49
C PRO A 24 30.27 -15.86 -10.20
N GLY A 25 31.28 -16.39 -9.48
CA GLY A 25 31.07 -17.06 -8.19
C GLY A 25 30.61 -16.13 -7.05
N LYS A 26 31.02 -14.85 -7.04
CA LYS A 26 30.54 -13.87 -6.04
C LYS A 26 29.17 -13.32 -6.40
N ALA A 27 28.89 -13.17 -7.70
CA ALA A 27 27.57 -12.78 -8.18
C ALA A 27 26.49 -13.79 -7.75
N ASN A 28 26.78 -15.10 -7.85
CA ASN A 28 25.86 -16.13 -7.37
C ASN A 28 25.57 -16.04 -5.86
N VAL A 29 26.56 -15.73 -5.03
CA VAL A 29 26.37 -15.59 -3.58
C VAL A 29 25.48 -14.39 -3.26
N VAL A 30 25.64 -13.28 -3.97
CA VAL A 30 24.78 -12.10 -3.80
C VAL A 30 23.36 -12.39 -4.27
N VAL A 31 23.19 -13.06 -5.41
CA VAL A 31 21.88 -13.47 -5.93
C VAL A 31 21.19 -14.45 -4.98
N ASP A 32 21.91 -15.43 -4.42
CA ASP A 32 21.39 -16.38 -3.44
C ASP A 32 20.96 -15.67 -2.13
N ALA A 33 21.83 -14.81 -1.59
CA ALA A 33 21.52 -14.05 -0.37
C ALA A 33 20.30 -13.14 -0.55
N LEU A 34 20.22 -12.43 -1.68
CA LEU A 34 19.05 -11.58 -2.01
C LEU A 34 17.80 -12.43 -2.26
N SER A 35 17.91 -13.57 -2.93
CA SER A 35 16.78 -14.47 -3.15
C SER A 35 16.23 -15.00 -1.84
N ARG A 36 17.09 -15.39 -0.89
CA ARG A 36 16.69 -15.84 0.45
C ARG A 36 16.06 -14.71 1.27
N LEU A 37 16.60 -13.51 1.21
CA LEU A 37 15.99 -12.31 1.83
C LEU A 37 14.62 -12.00 1.24
N SER A 38 14.51 -12.03 -0.09
CA SER A 38 13.26 -11.77 -0.80
C SER A 38 12.21 -12.85 -0.53
N MET A 39 12.57 -14.13 -0.57
CA MET A 39 11.66 -15.24 -0.21
C MET A 39 11.25 -15.18 1.26
N GLY A 40 12.17 -14.85 2.17
CA GLY A 40 11.85 -14.68 3.59
C GLY A 40 10.89 -13.51 3.83
N SER A 41 11.12 -12.38 3.17
CA SER A 41 10.23 -11.21 3.23
C SER A 41 8.86 -11.50 2.60
N ALA A 42 8.82 -12.23 1.48
CA ALA A 42 7.57 -12.64 0.85
C ALA A 42 6.78 -13.58 1.76
N ALA A 43 7.42 -14.59 2.37
CA ALA A 43 6.77 -15.51 3.29
C ALA A 43 6.15 -14.79 4.50
N HIS A 44 6.83 -13.78 5.05
CA HIS A 44 6.28 -12.95 6.12
C HIS A 44 5.01 -12.21 5.70
N VAL A 45 5.05 -11.53 4.54
CA VAL A 45 3.90 -10.80 3.99
C VAL A 45 2.72 -11.74 3.70
N GLU A 46 2.99 -12.96 3.21
CA GLU A 46 1.95 -13.95 2.95
C GLU A 46 1.23 -14.42 4.22
N GLU A 47 1.95 -14.59 5.33
CA GLU A 47 1.34 -14.95 6.62
C GLU A 47 0.53 -13.78 7.20
N GLU A 48 1.05 -12.55 7.17
CA GLU A 48 0.31 -11.35 7.59
C GLU A 48 -0.97 -11.17 6.77
N ARG A 49 -0.90 -11.37 5.44
CA ARG A 49 -2.08 -11.28 4.56
C ARG A 49 -3.12 -12.34 4.90
N LYS A 50 -2.68 -13.55 5.26
CA LYS A 50 -3.57 -14.65 5.67
C LYS A 50 -4.26 -14.34 6.99
N GLU A 51 -3.55 -13.80 7.97
CA GLU A 51 -4.15 -13.32 9.22
C GLU A 51 -5.18 -12.22 8.96
N LEU A 52 -4.83 -11.21 8.15
CA LEU A 52 -5.74 -10.14 7.76
C LEU A 52 -6.99 -10.68 7.06
N ALA A 53 -6.86 -11.65 6.15
CA ALA A 53 -7.99 -12.27 5.47
C ALA A 53 -8.94 -12.97 6.46
N ASN A 54 -8.40 -13.64 7.50
CA ASN A 54 -9.20 -14.26 8.55
C ASN A 54 -9.96 -13.21 9.38
N ASP A 55 -9.32 -12.09 9.69
CA ASP A 55 -9.95 -11.00 10.43
C ASP A 55 -11.06 -10.32 9.64
N VAL A 56 -10.81 -10.00 8.37
CA VAL A 56 -11.84 -9.46 7.46
C VAL A 56 -13.03 -10.41 7.36
N HIS A 57 -12.76 -11.72 7.24
CA HIS A 57 -13.83 -12.71 7.22
C HIS A 57 -14.59 -12.78 8.56
N ARG A 58 -13.90 -12.63 9.71
CA ARG A 58 -14.55 -12.57 11.03
C ARG A 58 -15.46 -11.34 11.16
N LEU A 59 -15.00 -10.18 10.69
CA LEU A 59 -15.79 -8.95 10.65
C LEU A 59 -17.04 -9.14 9.80
N ALA A 60 -16.92 -9.73 8.61
CA ALA A 60 -18.06 -10.01 7.74
C ALA A 60 -19.10 -10.91 8.41
N ARG A 61 -18.66 -11.94 9.17
CA ARG A 61 -19.58 -12.80 9.96
C ARG A 61 -20.30 -12.07 11.08
N LEU A 62 -19.69 -11.04 11.65
CA LEU A 62 -20.33 -10.17 12.63
C LEU A 62 -21.26 -9.12 11.99
N GLY A 63 -21.41 -9.16 10.66
CA GLY A 63 -22.17 -8.17 9.91
C GLY A 63 -21.45 -6.82 9.83
N VAL A 64 -20.14 -6.76 10.00
CA VAL A 64 -19.36 -5.53 9.87
C VAL A 64 -18.78 -5.42 8.46
N LEU A 65 -19.01 -4.29 7.81
CA LEU A 65 -18.57 -4.00 6.43
C LEU A 65 -17.47 -2.93 6.45
N LEU A 66 -16.38 -3.20 5.74
CA LEU A 66 -15.32 -2.21 5.46
C LEU A 66 -15.71 -1.45 4.18
N MET A 67 -15.94 -0.15 4.27
CA MET A 67 -16.49 0.65 3.16
C MET A 67 -15.43 1.33 2.31
N ASN A 68 -14.42 1.91 2.94
CA ASN A 68 -13.34 2.59 2.24
C ASN A 68 -12.05 2.46 3.02
N ILE A 69 -10.95 2.35 2.29
CA ILE A 69 -9.59 2.44 2.82
C ILE A 69 -9.01 3.73 2.26
N SER A 70 -8.63 4.63 3.14
CA SER A 70 -8.01 5.92 2.82
C SER A 70 -6.72 6.08 3.61
N ASP A 71 -5.89 7.04 3.23
CA ASP A 71 -4.65 7.35 3.97
C ASP A 71 -4.93 7.76 5.42
N ASP A 72 -6.12 8.35 5.69
CA ASP A 72 -6.60 8.71 7.03
C ASP A 72 -7.23 7.53 7.81
N GLY A 73 -7.23 6.33 7.22
CA GLY A 73 -7.69 5.10 7.86
C GLY A 73 -8.84 4.41 7.13
N VAL A 74 -9.49 3.48 7.83
CA VAL A 74 -10.54 2.60 7.28
C VAL A 74 -11.89 2.98 7.86
N THR A 75 -12.87 3.23 7.00
CA THR A 75 -14.25 3.45 7.42
C THR A 75 -15.00 2.13 7.52
N VAL A 76 -15.74 1.97 8.62
CA VAL A 76 -16.41 0.72 8.98
C VAL A 76 -17.90 0.99 9.23
N GLN A 77 -18.76 0.14 8.71
CA GLN A 77 -20.21 0.22 8.88
C GLN A 77 -20.76 -1.09 9.45
N ASN A 78 -21.76 -0.99 10.33
CA ASN A 78 -22.58 -2.15 10.65
C ASN A 78 -23.52 -2.43 9.45
N GLY A 79 -23.37 -3.59 8.85
CA GLY A 79 -24.18 -4.10 7.75
C GLY A 79 -25.57 -4.53 8.17
N SER A 80 -25.85 -4.63 9.47
CA SER A 80 -27.19 -4.85 10.00
C SER A 80 -27.71 -3.62 10.72
N GLU A 81 -28.96 -3.25 10.44
CA GLU A 81 -29.66 -2.23 11.21
C GLU A 81 -30.18 -2.85 12.51
N SER A 82 -29.93 -2.19 13.64
CA SER A 82 -30.47 -2.66 14.92
C SER A 82 -31.97 -2.32 15.02
N SER A 83 -32.72 -3.16 15.72
CA SER A 83 -34.16 -2.94 15.99
C SER A 83 -34.42 -1.56 16.61
N LEU A 84 -33.52 -1.09 17.49
CA LEU A 84 -33.60 0.24 18.07
C LEU A 84 -33.47 1.34 17.00
N VAL A 85 -32.50 1.22 16.08
CA VAL A 85 -32.29 2.21 15.01
C VAL A 85 -33.51 2.25 14.09
N ALA A 86 -34.06 1.08 13.73
CA ALA A 86 -35.27 0.99 12.92
C ALA A 86 -36.48 1.67 13.58
N GLU A 87 -36.71 1.42 14.87
CA GLU A 87 -37.80 2.04 15.62
C GLU A 87 -37.61 3.55 15.81
N VAL A 88 -36.38 4.00 16.05
CA VAL A 88 -36.06 5.44 16.13
C VAL A 88 -36.38 6.12 14.80
N LYS A 89 -35.94 5.57 13.66
CA LYS A 89 -36.25 6.12 12.33
C LYS A 89 -37.75 6.22 12.09
N LYS A 90 -38.50 5.14 12.37
CA LYS A 90 -39.96 5.11 12.24
C LYS A 90 -40.64 6.23 13.03
N ARG A 91 -40.17 6.50 14.25
CA ARG A 91 -40.71 7.60 15.08
C ARG A 91 -40.27 8.98 14.59
N GLN A 92 -39.06 9.11 14.06
CA GLN A 92 -38.56 10.35 13.47
C GLN A 92 -39.35 10.73 12.21
N ASP A 93 -39.75 9.76 11.39
CA ASP A 93 -40.56 10.00 10.19
C ASP A 93 -41.93 10.62 10.50
N SER A 94 -42.47 10.36 11.69
CA SER A 94 -43.74 10.93 12.15
C SER A 94 -43.57 12.17 13.03
N ASN A 95 -42.34 12.64 13.25
CA ASN A 95 -42.08 13.77 14.14
C ASN A 95 -42.32 15.11 13.40
N PRO A 96 -43.32 15.91 13.80
CA PRO A 96 -43.69 17.13 13.09
C PRO A 96 -42.58 18.19 13.09
N ILE A 97 -41.75 18.25 14.13
CA ILE A 97 -40.65 19.21 14.23
C ILE A 97 -39.54 18.84 13.23
N LEU A 98 -39.18 17.55 13.15
CA LEU A 98 -38.17 17.09 12.21
C LEU A 98 -38.61 17.26 10.75
N LEU A 99 -39.90 17.06 10.47
CA LEU A 99 -40.46 17.28 9.13
C LEU A 99 -40.38 18.76 8.72
N GLN A 100 -40.69 19.70 9.61
CA GLN A 100 -40.56 21.13 9.35
C GLN A 100 -39.10 21.54 9.09
N LEU A 101 -38.17 21.05 9.90
CA LEU A 101 -36.74 21.34 9.73
C LEU A 101 -36.20 20.77 8.41
N LYS A 102 -36.59 19.55 8.03
CA LYS A 102 -36.18 18.94 6.75
C LYS A 102 -36.69 19.73 5.54
N GLY A 103 -37.89 20.29 5.62
CA GLY A 103 -38.44 21.18 4.57
C GLY A 103 -37.74 22.53 4.47
N ALA A 104 -37.14 23.02 5.57
CA ALA A 104 -36.45 24.30 5.61
C ALA A 104 -34.99 24.26 5.11
N VAL A 105 -34.46 23.07 4.79
CA VAL A 105 -33.07 22.86 4.31
C VAL A 105 -33.01 22.74 2.76
N GLN A 106 -34.14 22.85 2.06
CA GLN A 106 -34.21 22.97 0.60
C GLN A 106 -33.98 24.41 0.15
#